data_AF-T0J4Y2-F1
#
_entry.id   AF-T0J4Y2-F1
#
_cell.length_a   1.000
_cell.length_b   1.000
_cell.length_c   1.000
_cell.angle_alpha   90.00
_cell.angle_beta   90.00
_cell.angle_gamma   90.00
#
_symmetry.space_group_name_H-M   'P 1'
#
loop_
_entity.id
_entity.type
_entity.pdbx_description
1 polymer ?
#
loop_
_entity_poly.entity_id
_entity_poly.type
_entity_poly.pdbx_seq_one_letter_code
_entity_poly.pdbx_strand_id
1 'polypeptide(L)'
;MLIQVGFPDGSARDVPAQLRSISTPASGGPPAMFELVPLQCNALWQFVRSEKGWQAVGRRQLVTKLGPPAQEWWHSIVQMRDEADVPLRQACRIGKASQRQSL
;
A
#
# COMPACT_ATOMS: atom_id res chain seq x y z
N MET A 1 3.00 -4.69 -22.32
CA MET A 1 4.01 -3.75 -22.85
C MET A 1 5.28 -3.91 -22.03
N LEU A 2 6.43 -4.02 -22.68
CA LEU A 2 7.72 -4.30 -22.04
C LEU A 2 8.73 -3.18 -22.38
N ILE A 3 9.74 -3.03 -21.53
CA ILE A 3 10.86 -2.12 -21.76
C ILE A 3 12.17 -2.82 -21.40
N GLN A 4 13.22 -2.56 -22.17
CA GLN A 4 14.53 -3.11 -21.90
C GLN A 4 15.22 -2.36 -20.75
N VAL A 5 15.75 -3.11 -19.80
CA VAL A 5 16.47 -2.59 -18.63
C VAL A 5 17.82 -3.27 -18.49
N GLY A 6 18.87 -2.48 -18.26
CA GLY A 6 20.21 -2.99 -17.94
C GLY A 6 20.32 -3.40 -16.46
N PHE A 7 20.90 -4.55 -16.20
CA PHE A 7 21.13 -5.10 -14.86
C PHE A 7 22.62 -5.01 -14.47
N PRO A 8 22.95 -5.06 -13.17
CA PRO A 8 24.35 -4.95 -12.71
C PRO A 8 25.26 -6.09 -13.16
N ASP A 9 24.68 -7.24 -13.55
CA ASP A 9 25.40 -8.37 -14.16
C ASP A 9 25.81 -8.11 -15.63
N GLY A 10 25.48 -6.93 -16.16
CA GLY A 10 25.71 -6.56 -17.56
C GLY A 10 24.64 -7.07 -18.52
N SER A 11 23.66 -7.84 -18.04
CA SER A 11 22.55 -8.31 -18.87
C SER A 11 21.54 -7.20 -19.13
N ALA A 12 20.84 -7.29 -20.26
CA ALA A 12 19.66 -6.48 -20.54
C ALA A 12 18.44 -7.39 -20.59
N ARG A 13 17.36 -7.03 -19.89
CA ARG A 13 16.15 -7.85 -19.79
C ARG A 13 14.91 -7.01 -20.02
N ASP A 14 13.90 -7.62 -20.62
CA ASP A 14 12.59 -7.00 -20.78
C ASP A 14 11.81 -7.07 -19.47
N VAL A 15 11.33 -5.91 -19.00
CA VAL A 15 10.50 -5.81 -17.80
C VAL A 15 9.15 -5.17 -18.11
N PRO A 16 8.09 -5.51 -17.36
CA PRO A 16 6.80 -4.86 -17.49
C PRO A 16 6.91 -3.35 -17.33
N ALA A 17 6.21 -2.61 -18.19
CA ALA A 17 6.24 -1.16 -18.22
C ALA A 17 4.85 -0.56 -18.38
N GLN A 18 4.71 0.68 -17.90
CA GLN A 18 3.53 1.50 -18.07
C GLN A 18 3.89 2.78 -18.83
N LEU A 19 2.93 3.31 -19.58
CA LEU A 19 3.06 4.58 -20.25
C LEU A 19 2.75 5.69 -19.22
N ARG A 20 3.66 6.66 -19.06
CA ARG A 20 3.43 7.86 -18.23
C ARG A 20 3.49 9.10 -19.10
N SER A 21 2.55 10.02 -18.86
CA SER A 21 2.61 11.36 -19.46
C SER A 21 3.73 12.15 -18.80
N ILE A 22 4.54 12.81 -19.62
CA ILE A 22 5.51 13.82 -19.21
C ILE A 22 4.83 15.17 -19.43
N SER A 23 4.84 16.02 -18.41
CA SER A 23 4.25 17.36 -18.50
C SER A 23 4.98 18.17 -19.56
N THR A 24 4.25 18.64 -20.57
CA THR A 24 4.73 19.71 -21.45
C THR A 24 4.60 21.06 -20.75
N PRO A 25 5.56 21.99 -20.92
CA PRO A 25 5.42 23.35 -20.39
C PRO A 25 4.17 24.03 -20.95
N ALA A 26 3.52 24.84 -20.11
CA ALA A 26 2.20 25.41 -20.38
C ALA A 26 2.21 26.37 -21.58
N SER A 27 1.17 26.19 -22.41
CA SER A 27 0.71 27.05 -23.51
C SER A 27 1.50 26.97 -24.84
N GLY A 28 0.92 26.28 -25.82
CA GLY A 28 1.35 26.30 -27.23
C GLY A 28 2.39 25.23 -27.63
N GLY A 29 2.85 24.42 -26.68
CA GLY A 29 3.81 23.35 -26.92
C GLY A 29 3.23 22.11 -27.60
N PRO A 30 4.08 21.23 -28.17
CA PRO A 30 3.68 19.99 -28.84
C PRO A 30 2.82 19.07 -27.94
N PRO A 31 2.11 18.07 -28.51
CA PRO A 31 1.25 17.16 -27.75
C PRO A 31 2.01 16.49 -26.60
N ALA A 32 1.28 16.15 -25.53
CA ALA A 32 1.81 15.50 -24.34
C ALA A 32 2.78 14.37 -24.72
N MET A 33 4.03 14.48 -24.27
CA MET A 33 5.03 13.44 -24.53
C MET A 33 4.78 12.30 -23.56
N PHE A 34 4.70 11.09 -24.09
CA PHE A 34 4.56 9.89 -23.27
C PHE A 34 5.88 9.15 -23.20
N GLU A 35 6.20 8.64 -22.01
CA GLU A 35 7.37 7.80 -21.79
C GLU A 35 6.98 6.45 -21.21
N LEU A 36 7.68 5.43 -21.67
CA LEU A 36 7.65 4.09 -21.15
C LEU A 36 8.49 3.99 -19.86
N VAL A 37 7.83 3.64 -18.75
CA VAL A 37 8.45 3.56 -17.43
C VAL A 37 8.28 2.16 -16.83
N PRO A 38 9.37 1.49 -16.39
CA PRO A 38 9.30 0.19 -15.74
C PRO A 38 8.36 0.20 -14.52
N LEU A 39 7.58 -0.87 -14.38
CA LEU A 39 6.79 -1.14 -13.20
C LEU A 39 7.68 -1.63 -12.07
N GLN A 40 7.41 -1.19 -10.85
CA GLN A 40 8.12 -1.62 -9.65
C GLN A 40 7.58 -2.95 -9.13
N CYS A 41 7.59 -3.99 -9.97
CA CYS A 41 6.99 -5.30 -9.70
C CYS A 41 7.96 -6.32 -9.08
N ASN A 42 9.24 -5.97 -8.90
CA ASN A 42 10.24 -6.86 -8.34
C ASN A 42 10.67 -6.37 -6.95
N ALA A 43 10.67 -7.26 -5.95
CA ALA A 43 11.04 -6.93 -4.58
C ALA A 43 12.55 -6.66 -4.41
N LEU A 44 13.39 -7.21 -5.28
CA LEU A 44 14.84 -7.10 -5.21
C LEU A 44 15.37 -5.87 -5.95
N TRP A 45 14.66 -5.40 -6.96
CA TRP A 45 15.15 -4.40 -7.90
C TRP A 45 14.33 -3.11 -7.88
N GLN A 46 15.02 -1.99 -7.98
CA GLN A 46 14.45 -0.70 -8.26
C GLN A 46 14.96 -0.23 -9.62
N PHE A 47 14.05 0.24 -10.47
CA PHE A 47 14.41 0.76 -11.78
C PHE A 47 14.62 2.27 -11.73
N VAL A 48 15.79 2.74 -12.15
CA VAL A 48 16.19 4.14 -12.17
C VAL A 48 16.54 4.58 -13.59
N ARG A 49 16.30 5.86 -13.90
CA ARG A 49 16.63 6.45 -15.19
C ARG A 49 18.10 6.92 -15.18
N SER A 50 18.86 6.51 -16.20
CA SER A 50 20.21 7.00 -16.50
C SER A 50 20.26 7.63 -17.90
N GLU A 51 21.39 8.24 -18.25
CA GLU A 51 21.63 8.80 -19.59
C GLU A 51 21.52 7.74 -20.71
N LYS A 52 21.84 6.48 -20.39
CA LYS A 52 21.83 5.36 -21.34
C LYS A 52 20.51 4.59 -21.37
N GLY A 53 19.52 4.99 -20.57
CA GLY A 53 18.22 4.32 -20.48
C GLY A 53 17.88 3.89 -19.05
N TRP A 54 17.11 2.81 -18.91
CA TRP A 54 16.69 2.30 -17.61
C TRP A 54 17.69 1.29 -17.05
N GLN A 55 18.01 1.42 -15.77
CA GLN A 55 18.91 0.52 -15.05
C GLN A 55 18.25 -0.05 -13.80
N ALA A 56 18.51 -1.32 -13.52
CA ALA A 56 18.11 -1.98 -12.30
C ALA A 56 19.20 -1.77 -11.23
N VAL A 57 18.79 -1.24 -10.08
CA VAL A 57 19.63 -1.12 -8.88
C VAL A 57 19.05 -1.99 -7.78
N GLY A 58 19.91 -2.65 -7.01
CA GLY A 58 19.47 -3.49 -5.90
C GLY A 58 18.77 -2.64 -4.85
N ARG A 59 17.56 -3.05 -4.45
CA ARG A 59 16.88 -2.40 -3.32
C ARG A 59 17.65 -2.72 -2.05
N ARG A 60 18.06 -1.68 -1.33
CA ARG A 60 18.49 -1.82 0.07
C ARG A 60 17.25 -2.12 0.90
N GLN A 61 16.91 -3.39 1.01
CA GLN A 61 15.83 -3.85 1.87
C GLN A 61 16.29 -3.69 3.32
N LEU A 62 15.77 -2.69 4.02
CA LEU A 62 15.72 -2.74 5.48
C LEU A 62 14.66 -3.78 5.81
N VAL A 63 15.07 -5.05 5.93
CA VAL A 63 14.18 -6.11 6.39
C VAL A 63 13.89 -5.82 7.85
N THR A 64 12.81 -5.07 8.13
CA THR A 64 12.27 -5.03 9.47
C THR A 64 11.87 -6.46 9.80
N LYS A 65 12.55 -7.06 10.78
CA LYS A 65 12.13 -8.34 11.34
C LYS A 65 10.74 -8.13 11.92
N LEU A 66 9.71 -8.51 11.17
CA LEU A 66 8.39 -8.68 11.74
C LEU A 66 8.55 -9.76 12.79
N GLY A 67 8.17 -9.44 14.04
CA GLY A 67 8.10 -10.45 15.10
C GLY A 67 7.22 -11.62 14.65
N PRO A 68 7.32 -12.78 15.32
CA PRO A 68 6.38 -13.87 15.05
C PRO A 68 4.96 -13.31 15.05
N PRO A 69 4.14 -13.63 14.03
CA PRO A 69 2.77 -13.15 14.00
C PRO A 69 2.11 -13.56 15.31
N ALA A 70 1.53 -12.61 16.03
CA ALA A 70 0.70 -12.95 17.17
C ALA A 70 -0.29 -14.02 16.69
N GLN A 71 -0.41 -15.10 17.47
CA GLN A 71 -1.19 -16.29 17.11
C GLN A 71 -2.60 -15.94 16.62
N GLU A 72 -3.11 -14.77 17.02
CA GLU A 72 -4.42 -14.24 16.68
C GLU A 72 -4.36 -12.72 16.37
N TRP A 73 -3.42 -12.28 15.52
CA TRP A 73 -3.29 -10.86 15.14
C TRP A 73 -4.61 -10.23 14.65
N TRP A 74 -5.48 -11.04 14.05
CA TRP A 74 -6.81 -10.61 13.58
C TRP A 74 -7.76 -10.21 14.71
N HIS A 75 -7.58 -10.67 15.97
CA HIS A 75 -8.37 -10.19 17.12
C HIS A 75 -8.15 -8.70 17.44
N SER A 76 -7.03 -8.12 16.99
CA SER A 76 -6.79 -6.68 17.11
C SER A 76 -7.61 -5.85 16.11
N ILE A 77 -8.18 -6.49 15.09
CA ILE A 77 -9.01 -5.85 14.07
C ILE A 77 -10.46 -5.98 14.52
N VAL A 78 -11.03 -4.87 14.96
CA VAL A 78 -12.38 -4.79 15.54
C VAL A 78 -13.45 -5.46 14.65
N GLN A 79 -13.29 -5.38 13.33
CA GLN A 79 -14.23 -5.94 12.35
C GLN A 79 -14.16 -7.46 12.20
N MET A 80 -13.10 -8.11 12.69
CA MET A 80 -12.90 -9.56 12.61
C MET A 80 -12.95 -10.24 13.98
N ARG A 81 -13.34 -9.49 15.01
CA ARG A 81 -13.57 -10.04 16.35
C ARG A 81 -14.86 -10.85 16.33
N ASP A 82 -14.84 -12.05 16.90
CA ASP A 82 -16.06 -12.83 17.06
C ASP A 82 -17.09 -12.04 17.90
N GLU A 83 -18.35 -12.08 17.47
CA GLU A 83 -19.48 -11.39 18.13
C GLU A 83 -19.64 -11.77 19.62
N ALA A 84 -19.06 -12.90 20.03
CA ALA A 84 -19.04 -13.39 21.42
C ALA A 84 -18.14 -12.55 22.36
N ASP A 85 -17.24 -11.72 21.82
CA ASP A 85 -16.25 -10.94 22.57
C ASP A 85 -16.70 -9.47 22.79
N VAL A 86 -17.93 -9.14 22.43
CA VAL A 86 -18.55 -7.84 22.75
C VAL A 86 -18.95 -7.87 24.23
N PRO A 87 -18.33 -7.07 25.12
CA PRO A 87 -18.81 -6.95 26.47
C PRO A 87 -20.23 -6.42 26.38
N LEU A 88 -21.20 -7.21 26.85
CA LEU A 88 -22.59 -6.80 27.00
C LEU A 88 -22.58 -5.44 27.68
N ARG A 89 -22.80 -4.38 26.89
CA ARG A 89 -22.92 -3.02 27.39
C ARG A 89 -24.13 -3.00 28.31
N GLN A 90 -23.81 -3.15 29.60
CA GLN A 90 -24.49 -2.64 30.78
C GLN A 90 -25.96 -2.28 30.52
N ALA A 91 -26.86 -3.23 30.83
CA ALA A 91 -28.28 -2.98 30.91
C ALA A 91 -28.55 -1.84 31.90
N CYS A 92 -28.84 -0.64 31.39
CA CYS A 92 -29.39 0.43 32.22
C CYS A 92 -30.83 0.01 32.58
N ARG A 93 -31.00 -0.60 33.75
CA ARG A 93 -32.31 -0.80 34.36
C ARG A 93 -32.88 0.57 34.72
N ILE A 94 -33.76 1.09 33.87
CA ILE A 94 -34.61 2.24 34.20
C ILE A 94 -35.58 1.75 35.27
N GLY A 95 -35.25 2.02 36.54
CA GLY A 95 -36.13 1.79 37.67
C GLY A 95 -37.35 2.69 37.58
N LYS A 96 -38.54 2.10 37.48
CA LYS A 96 -39.81 2.80 37.72
C LYS A 96 -39.94 3.03 39.22
N ALA A 97 -39.79 4.28 39.67
CA ALA A 97 -40.23 4.70 41.00
C ALA A 97 -41.64 5.29 40.88
N SER A 98 -42.65 4.48 41.18
CA SER A 98 -43.98 4.96 41.52
C SER A 98 -44.17 4.70 43.00
N GLN A 99 -44.07 5.74 43.83
CA GLN A 99 -44.56 5.67 45.20
C GLN A 99 -45.20 6.99 45.59
N ARG A 100 -46.51 6.91 45.78
CA ARG A 100 -47.39 7.90 46.39
C ARG A 100 -46.88 8.29 47.77
N GLN A 101 -46.96 9.57 48.11
CA GLN A 101 -47.26 9.99 49.49
C GLN A 101 -48.23 11.16 49.47
N SER A 102 -49.36 10.93 50.13
CA SER A 102 -50.31 11.92 50.59
C SER A 102 -49.72 12.69 51.77
N LEU A 103 -50.03 13.98 51.87
CA LEU A 103 -50.53 14.66 53.08
C LEU A 103 -51.28 15.92 52.64
#